data_AF-A0A3S0AZ86-F1
#
_entry.id   AF-A0A3S0AZ86-F1
#
_cell.length_a   1.000
_cell.length_b   1.000
_cell.length_c   1.000
_cell.angle_alpha   90.00
_cell.angle_beta   90.00
_cell.angle_gamma   90.00
#
_symmetry.space_group_name_H-M   'P 1'
#
loop_
_entity.id
_entity.type
_entity.pdbx_description
1 polymer ?
#
loop_
_entity_poly.entity_id
_entity_poly.type
_entity_poly.pdbx_seq_one_letter_code
_entity_poly.pdbx_strand_id
1 'polypeptide(L)'
;MKSVAAVLLGILDDKIVLTKRAASLRSFTGHICLPGGGFDIVSDTSVIDTAFREFREELMFDGEIQELFCMLPECSVVSSQAVYPVVAKLNGQINGVNFAEVDKLLYLPISQLHYDLFQINPDYPTIKHNKRFELDGEIVWGLTAHILYKFVDIYREFR
;
A
#
# COMPACT_ATOMS: atom_id res chain seq x y z
N MET A 1 11.86 19.68 -6.54
CA MET A 1 11.66 18.30 -7.06
C MET A 1 10.51 17.70 -6.27
N LYS A 2 9.50 17.09 -6.92
CA LYS A 2 8.53 16.28 -6.15
C LYS A 2 9.30 15.09 -5.58
N SER A 3 9.16 14.81 -4.29
CA SER A 3 9.72 13.60 -3.70
C SER A 3 9.12 12.37 -4.39
N VAL A 4 9.86 11.26 -4.37
CA VAL A 4 9.44 9.95 -4.92
C VAL A 4 9.23 9.00 -3.75
N ALA A 5 8.15 8.24 -3.79
CA ALA A 5 7.89 7.12 -2.88
C ALA A 5 7.50 5.88 -3.68
N ALA A 6 7.66 4.73 -3.05
CA ALA A 6 7.10 3.49 -3.54
C ALA A 6 6.32 2.80 -2.43
N VAL A 7 5.26 2.09 -2.81
CA VAL A 7 4.46 1.26 -1.89
C VAL A 7 4.33 -0.14 -2.47
N LEU A 8 4.34 -1.15 -1.61
CA LEU A 8 4.20 -2.53 -2.03
C LEU A 8 2.75 -3.00 -1.88
N LEU A 9 2.13 -3.36 -3.00
CA LEU A 9 0.94 -4.21 -3.04
C LEU A 9 1.41 -5.67 -3.05
N GLY A 10 1.77 -6.14 -1.86
CA GLY A 10 2.29 -7.49 -1.62
C GLY A 10 1.15 -8.49 -1.45
N ILE A 11 1.16 -9.55 -2.26
CA ILE A 11 0.18 -10.64 -2.22
C ILE A 11 0.81 -11.84 -1.50
N LEU A 12 0.33 -12.12 -0.28
CA LEU A 12 0.72 -13.27 0.55
C LEU A 12 -0.51 -14.16 0.77
N ASP A 13 -0.45 -15.43 0.36
CA ASP A 13 -1.54 -16.41 0.51
C ASP A 13 -2.92 -15.85 0.07
N ASP A 14 -2.99 -15.32 -1.15
CA ASP A 14 -4.18 -14.69 -1.75
C ASP A 14 -4.75 -13.49 -0.96
N LYS A 15 -3.93 -12.85 -0.12
CA LYS A 15 -4.29 -11.65 0.63
C LYS A 15 -3.32 -10.53 0.33
N ILE A 16 -3.85 -9.32 0.16
CA ILE A 16 -3.05 -8.10 0.07
C ILE A 16 -2.71 -7.66 1.49
N VAL A 17 -1.41 -7.44 1.73
CA VAL A 17 -0.90 -6.98 3.02
C VAL A 17 -1.06 -5.47 3.14
N LEU A 18 -1.66 -5.03 4.24
CA LEU A 18 -1.86 -3.61 4.59
C LEU A 18 -1.38 -3.35 6.01
N THR A 19 -0.98 -2.11 6.30
CA THR A 19 -0.54 -1.68 7.63
C THR A 19 -1.36 -0.51 8.12
N LYS A 20 -1.63 -0.48 9.42
CA LYS A 20 -2.07 0.73 10.12
C LYS A 20 -0.82 1.47 10.60
N ARG A 21 -0.66 2.72 10.17
CA ARG A 21 0.49 3.54 10.57
C ARG A 21 0.43 3.90 12.06
N ALA A 22 1.55 3.78 12.75
CA ALA A 22 1.71 4.14 14.15
C ALA A 22 1.31 5.59 14.43
N ALA A 23 0.68 5.82 15.58
CA ALA A 23 0.19 7.14 16.00
C ALA A 23 1.35 8.14 16.28
N SER A 24 2.56 7.65 16.49
CA SER A 24 3.79 8.41 16.71
C SER A 24 4.33 9.10 15.45
N LEU A 25 3.86 8.72 14.26
CA LEU A 25 4.37 9.25 13.00
C LEU A 25 3.89 10.68 12.75
N ARG A 26 4.70 11.47 12.03
CA ARG A 26 4.38 12.88 11.74
C ARG A 26 3.29 13.06 10.68
N SER A 27 2.98 12.02 9.91
CA SER A 27 2.04 12.06 8.79
C SER A 27 1.19 10.79 8.72
N PHE A 28 -0.08 10.97 8.29
CA PHE A 28 -1.05 9.89 8.05
C PHE A 28 -1.23 8.93 9.25
N THR A 29 -1.15 9.47 10.47
CA THR A 29 -1.29 8.72 11.72
C THR A 29 -2.58 7.92 11.76
N GLY A 30 -2.48 6.62 12.05
CA GLY A 30 -3.64 5.73 12.16
C GLY A 30 -4.33 5.37 10.85
N HIS A 31 -3.82 5.83 9.70
CA HIS A 31 -4.38 5.45 8.40
C HIS A 31 -3.97 4.01 8.05
N ILE A 32 -4.88 3.30 7.38
CA ILE A 32 -4.55 2.04 6.71
C ILE A 32 -3.87 2.36 5.38
N CYS A 33 -2.69 1.79 5.18
CA CYS A 33 -1.82 2.07 4.04
C CYS A 33 -1.28 0.76 3.43
N LEU A 34 -0.84 0.86 2.18
CA LEU A 34 0.10 -0.11 1.64
C LEU A 34 1.46 0.18 2.30
N PRO A 35 2.23 -0.84 2.73
CA PRO A 35 3.57 -0.64 3.26
C PRO A 35 4.45 0.09 2.24
N GLY A 36 5.30 1.00 2.71
CA GLY A 36 6.13 1.78 1.81
C GLY A 36 6.53 3.15 2.34
N GLY A 37 7.47 3.75 1.63
CA GLY A 37 8.12 4.97 2.07
C GLY A 37 8.83 5.71 0.94
N GLY A 38 9.74 6.60 1.35
CA GLY A 38 10.45 7.49 0.44
C GLY A 38 11.60 6.78 -0.28
N PHE A 39 11.87 7.20 -1.51
CA PHE A 39 13.07 6.76 -2.23
C PHE A 39 14.34 7.26 -1.51
N ASP A 40 15.24 6.35 -1.18
CA ASP A 40 16.54 6.66 -0.59
C ASP A 40 17.64 6.56 -1.66
N ILE A 41 18.32 7.68 -1.92
CA ILE A 41 19.35 7.79 -2.96
C ILE A 41 20.61 6.98 -2.65
N VAL A 42 20.84 6.59 -1.40
CA VAL A 42 22.00 5.84 -0.96
C VAL A 42 21.77 4.33 -1.08
N SER A 43 20.56 3.85 -0.76
CA SER A 43 20.25 2.42 -0.75
C SER A 43 19.45 1.93 -1.95
N ASP A 44 18.71 2.80 -2.63
CA ASP A 44 17.75 2.39 -3.66
C ASP A 44 18.26 2.75 -5.07
N THR A 45 18.22 1.76 -5.98
CA THR A 45 18.54 1.99 -7.40
C THR A 45 17.28 2.14 -8.26
N SER A 46 16.13 1.74 -7.73
CA SER A 46 14.83 1.78 -8.38
C SER A 46 13.69 1.94 -7.36
N VAL A 47 12.50 2.30 -7.84
CA VAL A 47 11.28 2.34 -6.99
C VAL A 47 10.86 0.94 -6.51
N ILE A 48 11.28 -0.11 -7.21
CA ILE A 48 11.06 -1.50 -6.81
C ILE A 48 11.89 -1.80 -5.57
N ASP A 49 13.18 -1.42 -5.58
CA ASP A 49 14.06 -1.55 -4.42
C ASP A 49 13.49 -0.81 -3.21
N THR A 50 13.01 0.43 -3.40
CA THR A 50 12.33 1.20 -2.34
C THR A 50 11.16 0.43 -1.77
N ALA A 51 10.23 -0.07 -2.60
CA ALA A 51 9.06 -0.81 -2.10
C ALA A 51 9.45 -2.08 -1.33
N PHE A 52 10.50 -2.78 -1.78
CA PHE A 52 10.95 -4.02 -1.16
C PHE A 52 11.68 -3.77 0.16
N ARG A 53 12.55 -2.75 0.20
CA ARG A 53 13.25 -2.32 1.41
C ARG A 53 12.26 -1.92 2.49
N GLU A 54 11.35 -0.99 2.18
CA GLU A 54 10.36 -0.48 3.12
C GLU A 54 9.45 -1.61 3.63
N PHE A 55 8.99 -2.52 2.76
CA PHE A 55 8.20 -3.66 3.19
C PHE A 55 8.95 -4.57 4.18
N ARG A 56 10.25 -4.82 3.95
CA ARG A 56 11.07 -5.61 4.88
C ARG A 56 11.33 -4.88 6.19
N GLU A 57 11.59 -3.58 6.15
CA GLU A 57 11.83 -2.74 7.33
C GLU A 57 10.58 -2.63 8.20
N GLU A 58 9.41 -2.41 7.60
CA GLU A 58 8.13 -2.29 8.31
C GLU A 58 7.65 -3.62 8.89
N LEU A 59 7.84 -4.74 8.17
CA LEU A 59 7.17 -6.02 8.48
C LEU A 59 8.11 -7.17 8.80
N MET A 60 9.42 -6.93 8.92
CA MET A 60 10.42 -7.97 9.19
C MET A 60 10.22 -9.21 8.29
N PHE A 61 9.86 -8.96 7.02
CA PHE A 61 9.47 -10.02 6.11
C PHE A 61 10.68 -10.89 5.74
N ASP A 62 10.54 -12.19 5.96
CA ASP A 62 11.54 -13.19 5.63
C ASP A 62 11.03 -14.10 4.51
N GLY A 63 11.79 -14.19 3.43
CA GLY A 63 11.41 -14.88 2.20
C GLY A 63 11.60 -14.04 0.94
N GLU A 64 11.06 -14.54 -0.16
CA GLU A 64 11.19 -13.97 -1.51
C GLU A 64 10.04 -12.99 -1.80
N ILE A 65 10.39 -11.85 -2.38
CA ILE A 65 9.45 -10.88 -2.94
C ILE A 65 9.65 -10.91 -4.46
N GLN A 66 8.70 -11.53 -5.16
CA GLN A 66 8.73 -11.64 -6.61
C GLN A 66 7.96 -10.47 -7.22
N GLU A 67 8.65 -9.53 -7.85
CA GLU A 67 8.02 -8.47 -8.64
C GLU A 67 7.15 -9.09 -9.74
N LEU A 68 5.90 -8.62 -9.84
CA LEU A 68 5.04 -8.92 -10.98
C LEU A 68 5.08 -7.77 -11.99
N PHE A 69 4.81 -6.55 -11.51
CA PHE A 69 4.88 -5.32 -12.29
C PHE A 69 4.77 -4.08 -11.39
N CYS A 70 5.18 -2.92 -11.91
CA CYS A 70 4.91 -1.62 -11.31
C CYS A 70 3.73 -0.93 -12.02
N MET A 71 2.77 -0.43 -11.24
CA MET A 71 1.68 0.40 -11.76
C MET A 71 2.17 1.81 -12.08
N LEU A 72 1.42 2.53 -12.93
CA LEU A 72 1.68 3.96 -13.14
C LEU A 72 1.58 4.74 -11.82
N PRO A 73 2.48 5.71 -11.59
CA PRO A 73 2.52 6.45 -10.33
C PRO A 73 1.29 7.31 -10.14
N GLU A 74 0.89 7.46 -8.87
CA GLU A 74 -0.16 8.38 -8.45
C GLU A 74 0.45 9.58 -7.73
N CYS A 75 0.00 10.78 -8.08
CA CYS A 75 0.38 11.99 -7.36
C CYS A 75 -0.49 12.12 -6.10
N SER A 76 0.12 11.99 -4.92
CA SER A 76 -0.56 12.18 -3.64
C SER A 76 -1.23 13.55 -3.58
N VAL A 77 -2.54 13.57 -3.32
CA VAL A 77 -3.30 14.84 -3.14
C VAL A 77 -2.95 15.54 -1.83
N VAL A 78 -2.28 14.86 -0.89
CA VAL A 78 -1.93 15.41 0.42
C VAL A 78 -0.50 15.94 0.43
N SER A 79 0.46 15.19 -0.12
CA SER A 79 1.90 15.53 -0.06
C SER A 79 2.50 15.98 -1.40
N SER A 80 1.73 15.92 -2.50
CA SER A 80 2.22 16.14 -3.88
C SER A 80 3.35 15.21 -4.33
N GLN A 81 3.67 14.18 -3.54
CA GLN A 81 4.66 13.15 -3.82
C GLN A 81 4.18 12.22 -4.93
N ALA A 82 5.10 11.79 -5.81
CA ALA A 82 4.82 10.74 -6.78
C ALA A 82 4.99 9.39 -6.08
N VAL A 83 3.91 8.61 -5.99
CA VAL A 83 3.88 7.32 -5.31
C VAL A 83 3.73 6.22 -6.34
N TYR A 84 4.70 5.31 -6.39
CA TYR A 84 4.77 4.17 -7.31
C TYR A 84 4.26 2.90 -6.63
N PRO A 85 3.10 2.35 -7.05
CA PRO A 85 2.63 1.08 -6.52
C PRO A 85 3.33 -0.08 -7.23
N VAL A 86 4.12 -0.83 -6.49
CA VAL A 86 4.78 -2.04 -6.96
C VAL A 86 3.94 -3.25 -6.55
N VAL A 87 3.58 -4.10 -7.51
CA VAL A 87 2.78 -5.31 -7.27
C VAL A 87 3.73 -6.49 -7.22
N ALA A 88 3.66 -7.27 -6.15
CA ALA A 88 4.55 -8.41 -5.95
C ALA A 88 3.82 -9.60 -5.34
N LYS A 89 4.26 -10.80 -5.72
CA LYS A 89 3.92 -12.04 -5.01
C LYS A 89 4.93 -12.28 -3.89
N LEU A 90 4.43 -12.66 -2.72
CA LEU A 90 5.23 -12.92 -1.54
C LEU A 90 5.29 -14.42 -1.28
N ASN A 91 6.51 -14.98 -1.24
CA ASN A 91 6.76 -16.37 -0.87
C ASN A 91 7.61 -16.37 0.41
N GLY A 92 6.96 -16.37 1.57
CA GLY A 92 7.64 -16.21 2.84
C GLY A 92 6.68 -15.98 4.00
N GLN A 93 7.17 -15.33 5.05
CA GLN A 93 6.40 -15.05 6.25
C GLN A 93 6.74 -13.68 6.84
N ILE A 94 5.72 -13.05 7.42
CA ILE A 94 5.87 -11.83 8.21
C ILE A 94 6.18 -12.25 9.65
N ASN A 95 7.40 -11.99 10.12
CA ASN A 95 7.88 -12.44 11.43
C ASN A 95 7.62 -11.41 12.55
N GLY A 96 7.18 -10.21 12.21
CA GLY A 96 6.94 -9.15 13.17
C GLY A 96 6.52 -7.85 12.49
N VAL A 97 6.49 -6.78 13.26
CA VAL A 97 6.30 -5.43 12.74
C VAL A 97 7.25 -4.47 13.45
N ASN A 98 7.74 -3.46 12.74
CA ASN A 98 8.44 -2.35 13.35
C ASN A 98 7.41 -1.42 14.02
N PHE A 99 7.23 -1.57 15.34
CA PHE A 99 6.26 -0.79 16.12
C PHE A 99 6.52 0.72 16.13
N ALA A 100 7.68 1.19 15.68
CA ALA A 100 7.91 2.62 15.48
C ALA A 100 7.04 3.19 14.34
N GLU A 101 6.64 2.35 13.39
CA GLU A 101 5.97 2.75 12.14
C GLU A 101 4.63 2.05 11.91
N VAL A 102 4.46 0.83 12.43
CA VAL A 102 3.29 -0.01 12.22
C VAL A 102 2.61 -0.33 13.56
N ASP A 103 1.33 0.01 13.65
CA ASP A 103 0.47 -0.28 14.81
C ASP A 103 -0.26 -1.62 14.66
N LYS A 104 -0.73 -1.92 13.45
CA LYS A 104 -1.55 -3.11 13.16
C LYS A 104 -1.28 -3.62 11.76
N LEU A 105 -1.27 -4.94 11.61
CA LEU A 105 -1.24 -5.62 10.31
C LEU A 105 -2.67 -6.00 9.92
N LEU A 106 -3.03 -5.76 8.67
CA LEU A 106 -4.33 -6.11 8.09
C LEU A 106 -4.13 -6.88 6.80
N TYR A 107 -5.11 -7.72 6.48
CA TYR A 107 -5.10 -8.54 5.28
C TYR A 107 -6.41 -8.35 4.52
N LEU A 108 -6.33 -7.90 3.28
CA LEU A 108 -7.48 -7.86 2.37
C LEU A 108 -7.47 -9.11 1.49
N PRO A 109 -8.39 -10.07 1.68
CA PRO A 109 -8.50 -11.21 0.77
C PRO A 109 -8.76 -10.71 -0.65
N ILE A 110 -7.98 -11.19 -1.62
CA ILE A 110 -8.12 -10.78 -3.02
C ILE A 110 -9.50 -11.16 -3.58
N SER A 111 -10.12 -12.22 -3.05
CA SER A 111 -11.49 -12.60 -3.37
C SER A 111 -12.55 -11.55 -2.99
N GLN A 112 -12.21 -10.57 -2.16
CA GLN A 112 -13.09 -9.44 -1.83
C GLN A 112 -12.83 -8.22 -2.72
N LEU A 113 -11.75 -8.22 -3.51
CA LEU A 113 -11.33 -7.07 -4.29
C LEU A 113 -12.19 -6.92 -5.56
N HIS A 114 -13.32 -6.25 -5.41
CA HIS A 114 -14.26 -5.91 -6.47
C HIS A 114 -14.64 -4.44 -6.41
N TYR A 115 -15.18 -3.89 -7.50
CA TYR A 115 -15.59 -2.49 -7.53
C TYR A 115 -16.63 -2.12 -6.47
N ASP A 116 -17.52 -3.04 -6.15
CA ASP A 116 -18.59 -2.84 -5.16
C ASP A 116 -18.07 -2.76 -3.72
N LEU A 117 -16.81 -3.16 -3.48
CA LEU A 117 -16.15 -2.93 -2.20
C LEU A 117 -15.99 -1.42 -1.92
N PHE A 118 -15.79 -0.62 -2.97
CA PHE A 118 -15.41 0.78 -2.83
C PHE A 118 -16.60 1.72 -2.89
N GLN A 119 -16.69 2.59 -1.90
CA GLN A 119 -17.66 3.67 -1.85
C GLN A 119 -16.95 5.02 -1.99
N ILE A 120 -17.73 6.06 -2.33
CA ILE A 120 -17.23 7.44 -2.23
C ILE A 120 -17.18 7.81 -0.74
N ASN A 121 -16.07 8.42 -0.33
CA ASN A 121 -15.91 8.98 1.00
C ASN A 121 -16.81 10.22 1.13
N PRO A 122 -17.82 10.19 2.02
CA PRO A 122 -18.76 11.30 2.18
C PRO A 122 -18.11 12.56 2.73
N ASP A 123 -17.00 12.44 3.47
CA ASP A 123 -16.27 13.58 4.03
C ASP A 123 -15.43 14.29 2.95
N TYR A 124 -15.04 13.57 1.90
CA TYR A 124 -14.22 14.08 0.80
C TYR A 124 -14.72 13.60 -0.57
N PRO A 125 -15.95 13.96 -0.99
CA PRO A 125 -16.58 13.34 -2.16
C PRO A 125 -15.99 13.79 -3.49
N THR A 126 -15.31 14.94 -3.53
CA THR A 126 -14.85 15.58 -4.78
C THR A 126 -13.35 15.44 -5.04
N ILE A 127 -12.57 14.96 -4.07
CA ILE A 127 -11.12 14.79 -4.26
C ILE A 127 -10.84 13.61 -5.18
N LYS A 128 -9.71 13.63 -5.90
CA LYS A 128 -9.32 12.52 -6.78
C LYS A 128 -9.27 11.16 -6.05
N HIS A 129 -8.75 11.14 -4.84
CA HIS A 129 -8.60 9.94 -4.01
C HIS A 129 -9.77 9.78 -3.03
N ASN A 130 -11.01 9.89 -3.52
CA ASN A 130 -12.23 9.86 -2.71
C ASN A 130 -12.74 8.45 -2.39
N LYS A 131 -12.03 7.38 -2.74
CA LYS A 131 -12.51 6.02 -2.49
C LYS A 131 -12.28 5.62 -1.03
N ARG A 132 -13.22 4.85 -0.48
CA ARG A 132 -13.09 4.21 0.84
C ARG A 132 -13.79 2.85 0.90
N PHE A 133 -13.39 2.03 1.87
CA PHE A 133 -14.09 0.82 2.30
C PHE A 133 -13.69 0.47 3.75
N GLU A 134 -14.45 -0.42 4.38
CA GLU A 134 -14.15 -0.93 5.72
C GLU A 134 -13.43 -2.28 5.63
N LEU A 135 -12.43 -2.48 6.49
CA LEU A 135 -11.68 -3.73 6.62
C LEU A 135 -11.32 -3.94 8.09
N ASP A 136 -11.76 -5.06 8.67
CA ASP A 136 -11.47 -5.45 10.06
C ASP A 136 -11.69 -4.32 11.10
N GLY A 137 -12.79 -3.58 10.93
CA GLY A 137 -13.19 -2.46 11.80
C GLY A 137 -12.42 -1.16 11.57
N GLU A 138 -11.56 -1.09 10.55
CA GLU A 138 -10.80 0.09 10.17
C GLU A 138 -11.28 0.62 8.81
N ILE A 139 -11.08 1.92 8.56
CA ILE A 139 -11.43 2.53 7.27
C ILE A 139 -10.17 2.62 6.40
N VAL A 140 -10.20 1.94 5.26
CA VAL A 140 -9.22 2.11 4.19
C VAL A 140 -9.73 3.19 3.25
N TRP A 141 -8.98 4.26 3.07
CA TRP A 141 -9.40 5.40 2.24
C TRP A 141 -8.22 6.11 1.58
N GLY A 142 -8.52 7.12 0.75
CA GLY A 142 -7.49 7.99 0.20
C GLY A 142 -6.68 7.29 -0.88
N LEU A 143 -5.37 7.57 -0.91
CA LEU A 143 -4.47 7.06 -1.95
C LEU A 143 -4.43 5.53 -1.98
N THR A 144 -4.40 4.88 -0.82
CA THR A 144 -4.41 3.41 -0.72
C THR A 144 -5.66 2.80 -1.33
N ALA A 145 -6.85 3.29 -0.95
CA ALA A 145 -8.10 2.82 -1.56
C ALA A 145 -8.16 3.12 -3.06
N HIS A 146 -7.61 4.25 -3.52
CA HIS A 146 -7.54 4.59 -4.94
C HIS A 146 -6.63 3.64 -5.72
N ILE A 147 -5.45 3.30 -5.20
CA ILE A 147 -4.53 2.32 -5.80
C ILE A 147 -5.21 0.96 -5.90
N LEU A 148 -5.82 0.48 -4.81
CA LEU A 148 -6.54 -0.80 -4.79
C LEU A 148 -7.71 -0.81 -5.78
N TYR A 149 -8.46 0.30 -5.89
CA TYR A 149 -9.54 0.45 -6.87
C TYR A 149 -9.02 0.31 -8.30
N LYS A 150 -7.90 0.96 -8.66
CA LYS A 150 -7.28 0.81 -9.98
C LYS A 150 -6.73 -0.60 -10.22
N PHE A 151 -6.25 -1.26 -9.18
CA PHE A 151 -5.73 -2.62 -9.26
C PHE A 151 -6.84 -3.65 -9.59
N VAL A 152 -8.12 -3.36 -9.29
CA VAL A 152 -9.27 -4.22 -9.67
C VAL A 152 -9.28 -4.54 -11.17
N ASP A 153 -9.05 -3.56 -12.03
CA ASP A 153 -9.03 -3.77 -13.49
C ASP A 153 -7.92 -4.73 -13.89
N ILE A 154 -6.71 -4.45 -13.40
CA ILE A 154 -5.52 -5.22 -13.75
C ILE A 154 -5.68 -6.66 -13.28
N TYR A 155 -6.11 -6.87 -12.03
CA TYR A 155 -6.27 -8.21 -11.47
C TYR A 155 -7.28 -9.08 -12.24
N ARG A 156 -8.32 -8.47 -12.81
CA ARG A 156 -9.30 -9.19 -13.63
C ARG A 156 -8.74 -9.65 -14.98
N GLU A 157 -7.74 -8.95 -15.53
CA GLU A 157 -7.09 -9.31 -16.79
C GLU A 157 -6.08 -10.46 -16.65
N PHE A 158 -5.58 -10.70 -15.42
CA PHE A 158 -4.61 -11.77 -15.12
C PHE A 158 -5.24 -13.06 -14.55
N ARG A 159 -6.58 -13.13 -14.47
CA ARG A 159 -7.34 -14.35 -14.15
C ARG A 159 -7.85 -15.03 -15.41
#